data_AF-A0A4U2ZV77-F1
#
_entry.id   AF-A0A4U2ZV77-F1
#
_cell.length_a   1.000
_cell.length_b   1.000
_cell.length_c   1.000
_cell.angle_alpha   90.00
_cell.angle_beta   90.00
_cell.angle_gamma   90.00
#
_symmetry.space_group_name_H-M   'P 1'
#
loop_
_entity.id
_entity.type
_entity.pdbx_description
1 polymer ?
#
loop_
_entity_poly.entity_id
_entity_poly.type
_entity_poly.pdbx_seq_one_letter_code
_entity_poly.pdbx_strand_id
1 'polypeptide(L)'
;QKKNEDINDWLLQFSQSVSQCSFRIFICNEDGFQQSGNVMKKDGEWIVMPEYYMKNWSWRPYFLENIMKMRFENKARLSDLYADIETGEMVRTFSFPIDDENFLFIDLSYEYLYEEDVLF
;
A
#
# COMPACT_ATOMS: atom_id res chain seq x y z
N GLN A 1 -3.83 19.85 -3.13
CA GLN A 1 -3.34 19.61 -4.50
C GLN A 1 -1.83 19.48 -4.49
N LYS A 2 -1.05 20.55 -4.27
CA LYS A 2 0.43 20.47 -4.22
C LYS A 2 1.02 19.38 -3.30
N LYS A 3 0.55 19.28 -2.04
CA LYS A 3 1.01 18.22 -1.09
C LYS A 3 0.75 16.80 -1.62
N ASN A 4 -0.36 16.56 -2.31
CA ASN A 4 -0.68 15.25 -2.87
C ASN A 4 0.20 14.95 -4.10
N GLU A 5 0.46 15.94 -4.94
CA GLU A 5 1.38 15.83 -6.08
C GLU A 5 2.79 15.47 -5.59
N ASP A 6 3.30 16.17 -4.57
CA ASP A 6 4.61 15.88 -3.96
C ASP A 6 4.68 14.43 -3.41
N ILE A 7 3.59 13.94 -2.79
CA ILE A 7 3.50 12.55 -2.30
C ILE A 7 3.49 11.56 -3.47
N ASN A 8 2.72 11.83 -4.53
CA ASN A 8 2.62 10.94 -5.68
C ASN A 8 3.98 10.83 -6.40
N ASP A 9 4.71 11.94 -6.55
CA ASP A 9 6.03 11.96 -7.16
C ASP A 9 7.03 11.16 -6.33
N TRP A 10 6.99 11.31 -5.00
CA TRP A 10 7.82 10.50 -4.11
C TRP A 10 7.49 9.01 -4.22
N LEU A 11 6.20 8.64 -4.22
CA LEU A 11 5.77 7.25 -4.37
C LEU A 11 6.17 6.67 -5.73
N LEU A 12 6.12 7.46 -6.80
CA LEU A 12 6.53 7.04 -8.14
C LEU A 12 8.04 6.80 -8.24
N GLN A 13 8.86 7.60 -7.53
CA GLN A 13 10.29 7.35 -7.42
C GLN A 13 10.56 6.11 -6.55
N PHE A 14 9.87 6.00 -5.42
CA PHE A 14 10.00 4.88 -4.49
C PHE A 14 9.61 3.54 -5.14
N SER A 15 8.59 3.53 -6.01
CA SER A 15 8.10 2.30 -6.64
C SER A 15 9.16 1.56 -7.45
N GLN A 16 10.17 2.26 -7.96
CA GLN A 16 11.30 1.65 -8.64
C GLN A 16 12.12 0.72 -7.72
N SER A 17 12.23 1.07 -6.44
CA SER A 17 12.98 0.27 -5.44
C SER A 17 12.27 -1.01 -5.02
N VAL A 18 10.95 -1.08 -5.22
CA VAL A 18 10.11 -2.25 -4.86
C VAL A 18 9.46 -2.89 -6.10
N SER A 19 9.94 -2.53 -7.30
CA SER A 19 9.33 -2.93 -8.57
C SER A 19 9.34 -4.44 -8.81
N GLN A 20 10.26 -5.17 -8.18
CA GLN A 20 10.36 -6.62 -8.31
C GLN A 20 9.35 -7.38 -7.46
N CYS A 21 8.87 -6.80 -6.36
CA CYS A 21 8.03 -7.51 -5.39
C CYS A 21 6.61 -6.96 -5.25
N SER A 22 6.31 -5.80 -5.86
CA SER A 22 5.05 -5.09 -5.64
C SER A 22 4.41 -4.59 -6.93
N PHE A 23 3.11 -4.34 -6.85
CA PHE A 23 2.32 -3.82 -7.97
C PHE A 23 1.46 -2.60 -7.62
N ARG A 24 1.27 -2.28 -6.33
CA ARG A 24 0.50 -1.12 -5.89
C ARG A 24 1.08 -0.52 -4.61
N ILE A 25 1.15 0.81 -4.56
CA ILE A 25 1.66 1.56 -3.42
C ILE A 25 0.77 2.77 -3.16
N PHE A 26 0.45 3.02 -1.91
CA PHE A 26 -0.33 4.18 -1.50
C PHE A 26 -0.07 4.56 -0.03
N ILE A 27 -0.47 5.77 0.35
CA ILE A 27 -0.39 6.27 1.73
C ILE A 27 -1.78 6.59 2.24
N CYS A 28 -2.08 6.18 3.47
CA CYS A 28 -3.27 6.62 4.21
C CYS A 28 -2.89 7.37 5.48
N ASN A 29 -3.81 8.21 5.94
CA ASN A 29 -3.72 8.77 7.28
C ASN A 29 -4.29 7.81 8.35
N GLU A 30 -4.20 8.20 9.62
CA GLU A 30 -4.71 7.42 10.76
C GLU A 30 -6.22 7.12 10.73
N ASP A 31 -7.02 7.99 10.11
CA ASP A 31 -8.46 7.81 9.89
C ASP A 31 -8.79 6.93 8.67
N GLY A 32 -7.76 6.47 7.96
CA GLY A 32 -7.86 5.63 6.77
C GLY A 32 -8.23 6.36 5.48
N PHE A 33 -8.17 7.70 5.44
CA PHE A 33 -8.24 8.45 4.20
C PHE A 33 -6.92 8.37 3.44
N GLN A 34 -7.00 7.97 2.17
CA GLN A 34 -5.83 7.91 1.30
C GLN A 34 -5.34 9.32 0.94
N GLN A 35 -4.07 9.58 1.27
CA GLN A 35 -3.41 10.89 1.08
C GLN A 35 -2.69 10.99 -0.27
N SER A 36 -2.61 9.89 -1.02
CA SER A 36 -2.01 9.76 -2.34
C SER A 36 -3.03 9.26 -3.38
N GLY A 37 -2.69 9.34 -4.67
CA GLY A 37 -3.24 8.39 -5.64
C GLY A 37 -2.68 6.97 -5.40
N ASN A 38 -3.21 5.97 -6.10
CA ASN A 38 -2.47 4.70 -6.18
C ASN A 38 -1.31 4.89 -7.15
N VAL A 39 -0.10 4.53 -6.74
CA VAL A 39 0.98 4.27 -7.69
C VAL A 39 0.91 2.79 -8.03
N MET A 40 0.48 2.47 -9.25
CA MET A 40 0.15 1.11 -9.66
C MET A 40 0.94 0.70 -10.89
N LYS A 41 1.42 -0.55 -10.89
CA LYS A 41 2.14 -1.15 -12.01
C LYS A 41 1.14 -1.72 -13.01
N LYS A 42 1.19 -1.24 -14.25
CA LYS A 42 0.38 -1.74 -15.38
C LYS A 42 1.30 -1.97 -16.57
N ASP A 43 1.23 -3.16 -17.16
CA ASP A 43 2.05 -3.54 -18.32
C ASP A 43 3.56 -3.29 -18.13
N GLY A 44 4.05 -3.43 -16.89
CA GLY A 44 5.45 -3.21 -16.52
C GLY A 44 5.81 -1.76 -16.13
N GLU A 45 4.92 -0.81 -16.34
CA GLU A 45 5.14 0.61 -16.05
C GLU A 45 4.36 1.08 -14.82
N TRP A 46 4.94 2.00 -14.05
CA TRP A 46 4.27 2.58 -12.89
C TRP A 46 3.51 3.84 -13.28
N ILE A 47 2.22 3.87 -12.96
CA ILE A 47 1.33 5.01 -13.23
C ILE A 47 0.67 5.50 -11.93
N VAL A 48 0.39 6.80 -11.87
CA VAL A 48 -0.39 7.40 -10.78
C VAL A 48 -1.87 7.37 -11.16
N MET A 49 -2.70 6.83 -10.26
CA MET A 49 -4.17 6.81 -10.36
C MET A 49 -4.75 7.79 -9.33
N PRO A 50 -4.95 9.07 -9.71
CA PRO A 50 -5.33 10.15 -8.79
C PRO A 50 -6.74 9.99 -8.21
N GLU A 51 -7.61 9.20 -8.84
CA GLU A 51 -9.00 8.96 -8.42
C GLU A 51 -9.12 8.22 -7.08
N TYR A 52 -8.02 7.69 -6.55
CA TYR A 52 -7.97 7.05 -5.23
C TYR A 52 -7.74 8.04 -4.08
N TYR A 53 -7.31 9.26 -4.38
CA TYR A 53 -7.14 10.28 -3.37
C TYR A 53 -8.45 10.53 -2.60
N MET A 54 -8.35 10.61 -1.28
CA MET A 54 -9.47 10.78 -0.34
C MET A 54 -10.51 9.66 -0.30
N LYS A 55 -10.26 8.51 -0.95
CA LYS A 55 -11.00 7.29 -0.62
C LYS A 55 -10.68 6.88 0.82
N ASN A 56 -11.66 6.33 1.52
CA ASN A 56 -11.51 5.88 2.90
C ASN A 56 -11.49 4.35 2.95
N TRP A 57 -10.54 3.80 3.71
CA TRP A 57 -10.30 2.36 3.85
C TRP A 57 -10.58 1.82 5.27
N SER A 58 -11.05 2.66 6.19
CA SER A 58 -11.36 2.28 7.58
C SER A 58 -12.42 1.18 7.69
N TRP A 59 -13.25 1.01 6.66
CA TRP A 59 -14.25 -0.05 6.56
C TRP A 59 -13.64 -1.43 6.25
N ARG A 60 -12.39 -1.50 5.79
CA ARG A 60 -11.72 -2.77 5.54
C ARG A 60 -11.46 -3.49 6.87
N PRO A 61 -11.73 -4.80 6.96
CA PRO A 61 -11.35 -5.58 8.14
C PRO A 61 -9.88 -5.36 8.50
N TYR A 62 -9.61 -5.26 9.80
CA TYR A 62 -8.28 -5.09 10.39
C TYR A 62 -7.53 -3.79 10.04
N PHE A 63 -8.08 -2.89 9.21
CA PHE A 63 -7.34 -1.71 8.75
C PHE A 63 -6.99 -0.75 9.89
N LEU A 64 -8.00 -0.28 10.65
CA LEU A 64 -7.77 0.60 11.81
C LEU A 64 -6.97 -0.09 12.92
N GLU A 65 -7.21 -1.40 13.12
CA GLU A 65 -6.45 -2.19 14.09
C GLU A 65 -4.95 -2.23 13.73
N ASN A 66 -4.63 -2.42 12.45
CA ASN A 66 -3.26 -2.43 11.95
C ASN A 66 -2.60 -1.06 12.11
N ILE A 67 -3.31 0.04 11.83
CA ILE A 67 -2.82 1.40 12.09
C ILE A 67 -2.47 1.58 13.57
N MET A 68 -3.39 1.22 14.47
CA MET A 68 -3.18 1.35 15.92
C MET A 68 -1.98 0.52 16.39
N LYS A 69 -1.84 -0.72 15.89
CA LYS A 69 -0.70 -1.59 16.18
C LYS A 69 0.61 -1.01 15.67
N MET A 70 0.66 -0.53 14.41
CA MET A 70 1.85 0.09 13.82
C MET A 70 2.27 1.33 14.61
N ARG A 71 1.33 2.17 15.03
CA ARG A 71 1.61 3.37 15.82
C ARG A 71 2.17 3.03 17.19
N PHE A 72 1.59 2.04 17.88
CA PHE A 72 2.04 1.65 19.22
C PHE A 72 3.40 0.94 19.20
N GLU A 73 3.62 0.08 18.21
CA GLU A 73 4.83 -0.75 18.14
C GLU A 73 5.97 -0.07 17.36
N ASN A 74 5.67 0.96 16.56
CA ASN A 74 6.56 1.60 15.59
C ASN A 74 7.28 0.57 14.69
N LYS A 75 6.53 -0.41 14.18
CA LYS A 75 7.03 -1.53 13.39
C LYS A 75 6.18 -1.75 12.16
N ALA A 76 6.84 -2.21 11.10
CA ALA A 76 6.17 -2.69 9.91
C ALA A 76 5.34 -3.94 10.20
N ARG A 77 4.31 -4.18 9.39
CA ARG A 77 3.51 -5.39 9.43
C ARG A 77 3.32 -5.96 8.03
N LEU A 78 3.25 -7.27 7.94
CA LEU A 78 2.82 -7.98 6.74
C LEU A 78 1.45 -8.59 7.04
N SER A 79 0.48 -8.41 6.14
CA SER A 79 -0.83 -9.01 6.29
C SER A 79 -0.79 -10.52 6.08
N ASP A 80 -1.84 -11.20 6.53
CA ASP A 80 -2.17 -12.53 6.03
C ASP A 80 -2.49 -12.47 4.53
N LEU A 81 -2.52 -13.64 3.87
CA LEU A 81 -2.89 -13.77 2.48
C LEU A 81 -4.39 -13.47 2.30
N TYR A 82 -4.74 -12.58 1.37
CA TYR A 82 -6.15 -12.25 1.08
C TYR A 82 -6.35 -11.96 -0.42
N ALA A 83 -7.59 -12.07 -0.90
CA ALA A 83 -7.91 -11.74 -2.29
C ALA A 83 -8.05 -10.22 -2.47
N ASP A 84 -7.28 -9.64 -3.38
CA ASP A 84 -7.38 -8.23 -3.73
C ASP A 84 -8.77 -7.92 -4.33
N ILE A 85 -9.37 -6.80 -3.92
CA ILE A 85 -10.75 -6.47 -4.30
C ILE A 85 -10.90 -6.05 -5.76
N GLU A 86 -9.82 -5.59 -6.40
CA GLU A 86 -9.85 -5.08 -7.78
C GLU A 86 -9.49 -6.17 -8.79
N THR A 87 -8.48 -6.96 -8.49
CA THR A 87 -7.92 -7.99 -9.38
C THR A 87 -8.45 -9.40 -9.06
N GLY A 88 -8.84 -9.66 -7.81
CA GLY A 88 -9.20 -11.00 -7.32
C GLY A 88 -7.99 -11.90 -7.01
N GLU A 89 -6.76 -11.42 -7.23
CA GLU A 89 -5.54 -12.19 -6.99
C GLU A 89 -5.21 -12.27 -5.50
N MET A 90 -4.54 -13.35 -5.09
CA MET A 90 -4.10 -13.50 -3.70
C MET A 90 -2.86 -12.64 -3.46
N VAL A 91 -2.94 -11.74 -2.48
CA VAL A 91 -1.90 -10.78 -2.16
C VAL A 91 -1.62 -10.73 -0.67
N ARG A 92 -0.47 -10.15 -0.33
CA ARG A 92 -0.17 -9.66 1.01
C ARG A 92 0.17 -8.19 0.92
N THR A 93 -0.25 -7.41 1.90
CA THR A 93 0.10 -6.00 2.01
C THR A 93 1.16 -5.84 3.09
N PHE A 94 2.29 -5.25 2.72
CA PHE A 94 3.24 -4.71 3.68
C PHE A 94 2.81 -3.30 4.07
N SER A 95 2.76 -3.04 5.38
CA SER A 95 2.36 -1.75 5.94
C SER A 95 3.47 -1.20 6.84
N PHE A 96 3.74 0.10 6.72
CA PHE A 96 4.83 0.76 7.45
C PHE A 96 4.40 2.15 7.95
N PRO A 97 4.59 2.47 9.25
CA PRO A 97 4.37 3.83 9.75
C PRO A 97 5.51 4.74 9.29
N ILE A 98 5.20 5.76 8.49
CA ILE A 98 6.18 6.78 8.07
C ILE A 98 6.42 7.76 9.21
N ASP A 99 5.33 8.22 9.81
CA ASP A 99 5.28 9.11 10.97
C ASP A 99 3.99 8.81 11.77
N ASP A 100 3.64 9.67 12.73
CA ASP A 100 2.48 9.48 13.60
C ASP A 100 1.13 9.54 12.87
N GLU A 101 1.08 10.15 11.68
CA GLU A 101 -0.15 10.40 10.93
C GLU A 101 -0.21 9.64 9.60
N ASN A 102 0.93 9.22 9.03
CA ASN A 102 1.01 8.67 7.67
C ASN A 102 1.52 7.22 7.66
N PHE A 103 0.80 6.36 6.95
CA PHE A 103 1.06 4.94 6.84
C PHE A 103 1.19 4.53 5.38
N LEU A 104 2.34 3.94 5.04
CA LEU A 104 2.63 3.38 3.72
C LEU A 104 2.03 1.98 3.61
N PHE A 105 1.42 1.70 2.47
CA PHE A 105 0.93 0.39 2.09
C PHE A 105 1.55 -0.02 0.75
N ILE A 106 2.07 -1.24 0.69
CA ILE A 106 2.69 -1.85 -0.48
C ILE A 106 2.04 -3.21 -0.69
N ASP A 107 1.32 -3.37 -1.78
CA ASP A 107 0.75 -4.67 -2.14
C ASP A 107 1.77 -5.48 -2.94
N LEU A 108 2.08 -6.66 -2.41
CA LEU A 108 3.04 -7.59 -2.98
C LEU A 108 2.37 -8.44 -4.07
N SER A 109 3.07 -8.64 -5.18
CA SER A 109 2.51 -9.41 -6.30
C SER A 109 2.44 -10.89 -5.98
N TYR A 110 1.46 -11.58 -6.58
CA TYR A 110 1.31 -13.01 -6.39
C TYR A 110 2.54 -13.78 -6.89
N GLU A 111 3.14 -13.36 -8.01
CA GLU A 111 4.35 -13.98 -8.55
C GLU A 111 5.49 -13.96 -7.53
N TYR A 112 5.72 -12.81 -6.89
CA TYR A 112 6.76 -12.68 -5.87
C TYR A 112 6.49 -13.56 -4.65
N LEU A 113 5.23 -13.59 -4.19
CA LEU A 113 4.84 -14.44 -3.04
C LEU A 113 5.00 -15.93 -3.34
N TYR A 114 4.72 -16.35 -4.57
CA TYR A 114 4.87 -17.73 -5.03
C TYR A 114 6.35 -18.13 -5.16
N GLU A 115 7.18 -17.29 -5.76
CA GLU A 115 8.61 -17.56 -5.96
C GLU A 115 9.39 -17.70 -4.65
N GLU A 116 9.02 -16.92 -3.63
CA GLU A 116 9.70 -16.89 -2.34
C GLU A 116 9.08 -17.86 -1.30
N ASP A 117 8.15 -18.74 -1.71
CA ASP A 117 7.45 -19.72 -0.86
C ASP A 117 6.75 -19.08 0.36
N VAL A 118 6.34 -17.81 0.24
CA VAL A 118 5.73 -16.99 1.32
C VAL A 118 4.20 -17.09 1.32
N LEU A 119 3.66 -18.08 0.60
CA LEU A 119 2.23 -18.35 0.55
C LEU A 119 1.72 -19.12 1.78
N PHE A 120 2.62 -19.80 2.51
CA PHE A 120 2.29 -20.72 3.61
C PHE A 120 2.76 -20.23 4.97
#